data_AF-C5AV53-F1
#
_entry.id   AF-C5AV53-F1
#
_cell.length_a   1.000
_cell.length_b   1.000
_cell.length_c   1.000
_cell.angle_alpha   90.00
_cell.angle_beta   90.00
_cell.angle_gamma   90.00
#
_symmetry.space_group_name_H-M   'P 1'
#
loop_
_entity.id
_entity.type
_entity.pdbx_description
1 polymer ?
#
loop_
_entity_poly.entity_id
_entity_poly.type
_entity_poly.pdbx_seq_one_letter_code
_entity_poly.pdbx_strand_id
1 'polypeptide(L)'
;MALDVDGYAVLQAMASAPEAFPDIRTEIPKAARALVVKQLKARALRVASLRLIREVLGSESFALIADGMSEAEVKGVVTRLDPHHPSLKTATPGWHRHRFSALAAGDAPFRKGETRAEDSPAKLRSGETPPERALASRPFSAVWDGKDHDAPPAKEGREKKDKEKDRKGKKKKG
;
A
#
# COMPACT_ATOMS: atom_id res chain seq x y z
N MET A 1 -16.31 -46.59 -2.81
CA MET A 1 -16.16 -46.00 -4.15
C MET A 1 -16.53 -44.53 -4.04
N ALA A 2 -15.64 -43.61 -4.39
CA ALA A 2 -15.98 -42.19 -4.40
C ALA A 2 -16.84 -41.94 -5.65
N LEU A 3 -18.05 -41.42 -5.47
CA LEU A 3 -18.83 -40.91 -6.59
C LEU A 3 -18.12 -39.65 -7.07
N ASP A 4 -17.67 -39.65 -8.32
CA ASP A 4 -17.15 -38.45 -8.97
C ASP A 4 -18.33 -37.50 -9.22
N VAL A 5 -18.51 -36.56 -8.31
CA VAL A 5 -19.52 -35.51 -8.42
C VAL A 5 -18.93 -34.34 -9.19
N ASP A 6 -19.62 -33.85 -10.21
CA ASP A 6 -19.26 -32.61 -10.89
C ASP A 6 -19.50 -31.41 -9.96
N GLY A 7 -18.42 -30.93 -9.34
CA GLY A 7 -18.47 -29.81 -8.41
C GLY A 7 -18.96 -28.50 -9.04
N TYR A 8 -18.74 -28.27 -10.34
CA TYR A 8 -19.23 -27.05 -11.00
C TYR A 8 -20.74 -27.08 -11.17
N ALA A 9 -21.29 -28.23 -11.61
CA ALA A 9 -22.74 -28.41 -11.72
C ALA A 9 -23.44 -28.24 -10.36
N VAL A 10 -22.85 -28.76 -9.28
CA VAL A 10 -23.38 -28.59 -7.92
C VAL A 10 -23.35 -27.12 -7.49
N LEU A 11 -22.22 -26.42 -7.65
CA LEU A 11 -22.12 -25.01 -7.29
C LEU A 11 -23.08 -24.13 -8.08
N GLN A 12 -23.28 -24.43 -9.37
CA GLN A 12 -24.25 -23.75 -10.22
C GLN A 12 -25.70 -24.01 -9.74
N ALA A 13 -26.05 -25.25 -9.40
CA ALA A 13 -27.36 -25.57 -8.86
C ALA A 13 -27.62 -24.86 -7.53
N MET A 14 -26.63 -24.83 -6.62
CA MET A 14 -26.71 -24.09 -5.36
C MET A 14 -26.90 -22.58 -5.58
N ALA A 15 -26.19 -22.00 -6.54
CA ALA A 15 -26.32 -20.59 -6.89
C ALA A 15 -27.70 -20.25 -7.50
N SER A 16 -28.35 -21.21 -8.18
CA SER A 16 -29.68 -21.02 -8.76
C SER A 16 -30.82 -21.06 -7.74
N ALA A 17 -30.62 -21.71 -6.58
CA ALA A 17 -31.63 -21.86 -5.53
C ALA A 17 -31.05 -21.59 -4.13
N PRO A 18 -30.66 -20.34 -3.81
CA PRO A 18 -29.99 -20.01 -2.54
C PRO A 18 -30.93 -20.14 -1.32
N GLU A 19 -32.24 -20.16 -1.51
CA GLU A 19 -33.24 -20.41 -0.45
C GLU A 19 -33.24 -21.86 0.05
N ALA A 20 -32.76 -22.81 -0.76
CA ALA A 20 -32.63 -24.21 -0.35
C ALA A 20 -31.43 -24.44 0.60
N PHE A 21 -30.53 -23.46 0.72
CA PHE A 21 -29.29 -23.56 1.47
C PHE A 21 -29.05 -22.38 2.43
N PRO A 22 -29.98 -22.08 3.36
CA PRO A 22 -29.87 -20.91 4.24
C PRO A 22 -28.69 -21.00 5.22
N ASP A 23 -28.41 -22.20 5.75
CA ASP A 23 -27.44 -22.40 6.83
C ASP A 23 -25.97 -22.21 6.40
N ILE A 24 -25.69 -22.29 5.10
CA ILE A 24 -24.33 -22.19 4.54
C ILE A 24 -24.06 -20.86 3.83
N ARG A 25 -25.04 -19.93 3.82
CA ARG A 25 -24.94 -18.64 3.09
C ARG A 25 -23.69 -17.83 3.46
N THR A 26 -23.30 -17.87 4.73
CA THR A 26 -22.13 -17.14 5.25
C THR A 26 -20.81 -17.82 4.88
N GLU A 27 -20.81 -19.13 4.62
CA GLU A 27 -19.62 -19.90 4.25
C GLU A 27 -19.31 -19.84 2.74
N ILE A 28 -20.33 -19.63 1.90
CA ILE A 28 -20.17 -19.57 0.44
C ILE A 28 -19.14 -18.52 -0.01
N PRO A 29 -19.16 -17.25 0.47
CA PRO A 29 -18.17 -16.25 0.08
C PRO A 29 -16.74 -16.64 0.46
N LYS A 30 -16.57 -17.25 1.64
CA LYS A 30 -15.27 -17.70 2.15
C LYS A 30 -14.73 -18.86 1.32
N ALA A 31 -15.59 -19.82 0.96
CA ALA A 31 -15.24 -20.94 0.10
C ALA A 31 -14.89 -20.48 -1.32
N ALA A 32 -15.71 -19.61 -1.92
CA ALA A 32 -15.47 -19.04 -3.25
C ALA A 32 -14.13 -18.30 -3.29
N ARG A 33 -13.88 -17.42 -2.31
CA ARG A 33 -12.60 -16.72 -2.16
C ARG A 33 -11.43 -17.70 -2.05
N ALA A 34 -11.55 -18.74 -1.21
CA ALA A 34 -10.48 -19.72 -1.04
C ALA A 34 -10.16 -20.47 -2.35
N LEU A 35 -11.16 -20.82 -3.15
CA LEU A 35 -10.97 -21.46 -4.46
C LEU A 35 -10.24 -20.53 -5.44
N VAL A 36 -10.66 -19.26 -5.53
CA VAL A 36 -9.99 -18.28 -6.41
C VAL A 36 -8.55 -18.04 -5.96
N VAL A 37 -8.31 -17.85 -4.66
CA VAL A 37 -6.94 -17.66 -4.13
C VAL A 37 -6.07 -18.89 -4.40
N LYS A 38 -6.61 -20.11 -4.26
CA LYS A 38 -5.89 -21.34 -4.64
C LYS A 38 -5.52 -21.33 -6.11
N GLN A 39 -6.43 -20.94 -6.99
CA GLN A 39 -6.16 -20.81 -8.42
C GLN A 39 -5.10 -19.75 -8.73
N LEU A 40 -5.16 -18.58 -8.09
CA LEU A 40 -4.15 -17.52 -8.24
C LEU A 40 -2.77 -17.95 -7.73
N LYS A 41 -2.72 -18.84 -6.74
CA LYS A 41 -1.46 -19.40 -6.22
C LYS A 41 -0.93 -20.57 -7.04
N ALA A 42 -1.70 -21.13 -7.96
CA ALA A 42 -1.27 -22.28 -8.77
C ALA A 42 0.04 -22.01 -9.50
N ARG A 43 0.93 -23.01 -9.57
CA ARG A 43 2.24 -22.87 -10.24
C ARG A 43 2.12 -22.68 -11.75
N ALA A 44 1.05 -23.20 -12.35
CA ALA A 44 0.77 -23.10 -13.78
C ALA A 44 0.07 -21.79 -14.18
N LEU A 45 -0.18 -20.87 -13.24
CA LEU A 45 -0.84 -19.60 -13.56
C LEU A 45 0.02 -18.79 -14.55
N ARG A 46 -0.60 -18.38 -15.66
CA ARG A 46 -0.01 -17.48 -16.65
C ARG A 46 -0.74 -16.13 -16.61
N VAL A 47 -0.08 -15.08 -17.11
CA VAL A 47 -0.66 -13.72 -17.18
C VAL A 47 -1.95 -13.70 -17.99
N ALA A 48 -2.03 -14.45 -19.10
CA ALA A 48 -3.27 -14.58 -19.88
C ALA A 48 -4.43 -15.16 -19.05
N SER A 49 -4.16 -16.22 -18.27
CA SER A 49 -5.16 -16.82 -17.38
C SER A 49 -5.58 -15.87 -16.26
N LEU A 50 -4.66 -15.06 -15.72
CA LEU A 50 -4.98 -14.03 -14.72
C LEU A 50 -5.98 -13.00 -15.29
N ARG A 51 -5.75 -12.56 -16.54
CA ARG A 51 -6.65 -11.62 -17.22
C ARG A 51 -8.03 -12.21 -17.44
N LEU A 52 -8.11 -13.47 -17.91
CA LEU A 52 -9.37 -14.20 -18.05
C LEU A 52 -10.11 -14.33 -16.72
N ILE A 53 -9.40 -14.64 -15.63
CA ILE A 53 -10.02 -14.73 -14.29
C ILE A 53 -10.60 -13.37 -13.87
N ARG A 54 -9.87 -12.26 -14.10
CA ARG A 54 -10.37 -10.91 -13.81
C ARG A 54 -11.57 -10.55 -14.68
N GLU A 55 -11.58 -10.95 -15.95
CA GLU A 55 -12.68 -10.71 -16.88
C GLU A 55 -13.95 -11.46 -16.43
N VAL A 56 -13.83 -12.74 -16.08
CA VAL A 56 -14.96 -13.57 -15.63
C VAL A 56 -15.50 -13.13 -14.27
N LEU A 57 -14.63 -12.76 -13.32
CA LEU A 57 -15.07 -12.31 -11.99
C LEU A 57 -15.53 -10.86 -11.96
N GLY A 58 -15.14 -10.05 -12.94
CA GLY A 58 -15.27 -8.60 -12.90
C GLY A 58 -14.18 -7.92 -12.06
N SER A 59 -14.00 -6.62 -12.30
CA SER A 59 -12.94 -5.82 -11.68
C SER A 59 -13.09 -5.66 -10.17
N GLU A 60 -14.32 -5.47 -9.69
CA GLU A 60 -14.61 -5.21 -8.28
C GLU A 60 -14.40 -6.46 -7.42
N SER A 61 -15.03 -7.58 -7.79
CA SER A 61 -14.87 -8.84 -7.05
C SER A 61 -13.43 -9.33 -7.06
N PHE A 62 -12.70 -9.15 -8.17
CA PHE A 62 -11.28 -9.43 -8.23
C PHE A 62 -10.47 -8.56 -7.26
N ALA A 63 -10.74 -7.25 -7.19
CA ALA A 63 -10.06 -6.34 -6.27
C ALA A 63 -10.27 -6.75 -4.80
N LEU A 64 -11.51 -7.05 -4.42
CA LEU A 64 -11.83 -7.52 -3.06
C LEU A 64 -11.10 -8.82 -2.70
N ILE A 65 -10.97 -9.76 -3.64
CA ILE A 65 -10.23 -11.01 -3.43
C ILE A 65 -8.73 -10.72 -3.27
N ALA A 66 -8.18 -9.87 -4.14
CA ALA A 66 -6.78 -9.46 -4.14
C ALA A 66 -6.38 -8.72 -2.85
N ASP A 67 -7.24 -7.84 -2.35
CA ASP A 67 -7.00 -7.08 -1.11
C ASP A 67 -6.93 -7.98 0.12
N GLY A 68 -7.70 -9.07 0.13
CA GLY A 68 -7.62 -10.05 1.20
C GLY A 68 -6.37 -10.93 1.15
N MET A 69 -5.57 -10.91 0.08
CA MET A 69 -4.35 -11.71 -0.01
C MET A 69 -3.24 -11.10 0.86
N SER A 70 -2.46 -11.97 1.49
CA SER A 70 -1.29 -11.53 2.26
C SER A 70 -0.20 -10.99 1.32
N GLU A 71 0.64 -10.09 1.83
CA GLU A 71 1.72 -9.50 1.04
C GLU A 71 2.70 -10.54 0.49
N ALA A 72 2.96 -11.60 1.26
CA ALA A 72 3.80 -12.71 0.84
C ALA A 72 3.20 -13.49 -0.35
N GLU A 73 1.87 -13.68 -0.35
CA GLU A 73 1.17 -14.34 -1.46
C GLU A 73 1.20 -13.49 -2.71
N VAL A 74 0.89 -12.19 -2.60
CA VAL A 74 0.94 -11.26 -3.72
C VAL A 74 2.35 -11.17 -4.30
N LYS A 75 3.37 -11.00 -3.45
CA LYS A 75 4.77 -11.01 -3.85
C LYS A 75 5.13 -12.30 -4.59
N GLY A 76 4.75 -13.46 -4.04
CA GLY A 76 5.01 -14.76 -4.65
C GLY A 76 4.31 -14.95 -6.00
N VAL A 77 3.16 -14.33 -6.23
CA VAL A 77 2.48 -14.34 -7.55
C VAL A 77 3.20 -13.40 -8.53
N VAL A 78 3.49 -12.17 -8.12
CA VAL A 78 4.14 -11.17 -8.99
C VAL A 78 5.54 -11.60 -9.41
N THR A 79 6.36 -12.15 -8.52
CA THR A 79 7.71 -12.63 -8.87
C THR A 79 7.69 -13.80 -9.86
N ARG A 80 6.60 -14.57 -9.92
CA ARG A 80 6.41 -15.65 -10.88
C ARG A 80 5.89 -15.16 -12.22
N LEU A 81 4.92 -14.24 -12.19
CA LEU A 81 4.29 -13.71 -13.40
C LEU A 81 5.17 -12.70 -14.13
N ASP A 82 6.03 -11.99 -13.39
CA ASP A 82 6.87 -10.92 -13.92
C ASP A 82 8.28 -10.92 -13.30
N PRO A 83 9.07 -11.99 -13.50
CA PRO A 83 10.37 -12.18 -12.83
C PRO A 83 11.45 -11.18 -13.24
N HIS A 84 11.28 -10.52 -14.38
CA HIS A 84 12.30 -9.64 -14.95
C HIS A 84 12.09 -8.16 -14.62
N HIS A 85 11.05 -7.83 -13.85
CA HIS A 85 10.76 -6.44 -13.53
C HIS A 85 11.90 -5.82 -12.68
N PRO A 86 12.50 -4.70 -13.11
CA PRO A 86 13.69 -4.11 -12.47
C PRO A 86 13.45 -3.70 -11.01
N SER A 87 12.24 -3.21 -10.70
CA SER A 87 11.85 -2.80 -9.35
C SER A 87 11.65 -3.95 -8.35
N LEU A 88 11.67 -5.23 -8.75
CA LEU A 88 11.44 -6.35 -7.83
C LEU A 88 12.45 -6.41 -6.68
N LYS A 89 13.70 -5.98 -6.93
CA LYS A 89 14.77 -6.01 -5.92
C LYS A 89 14.58 -4.97 -4.82
N THR A 90 13.88 -3.88 -5.11
CA THR A 90 13.66 -2.74 -4.21
C THR A 90 12.17 -2.51 -3.91
N ALA A 91 11.30 -3.44 -4.31
CA ALA A 91 9.86 -3.27 -4.26
C ALA A 91 9.32 -3.29 -2.83
N THR A 92 8.46 -2.32 -2.52
CA THR A 92 7.66 -2.29 -1.30
C THR A 92 6.43 -3.21 -1.43
N PRO A 93 5.78 -3.62 -0.33
CA PRO A 93 4.56 -4.44 -0.41
C PRO A 93 3.43 -3.78 -1.21
N GLY A 94 3.24 -2.47 -1.06
CA GLY A 94 2.27 -1.70 -1.84
C GLY A 94 2.54 -1.73 -3.35
N TRP A 95 3.82 -1.73 -3.75
CA TRP A 95 4.21 -1.88 -5.15
C TRP A 95 3.78 -3.24 -5.72
N HIS A 96 3.92 -4.33 -4.96
CA HIS A 96 3.52 -5.67 -5.44
C HIS A 96 2.00 -5.76 -5.66
N ARG A 97 1.19 -5.13 -4.79
CA ARG A 97 -0.27 -5.07 -4.98
C ARG A 97 -0.65 -4.30 -6.23
N HIS A 98 -0.03 -3.14 -6.45
CA HIS A 98 -0.24 -2.35 -7.66
C HIS A 98 0.22 -3.10 -8.92
N ARG A 99 1.36 -3.79 -8.87
CA ARG A 99 1.84 -4.57 -10.01
C ARG A 99 0.91 -5.74 -10.33
N PHE A 100 0.41 -6.42 -9.30
CA PHE A 100 -0.55 -7.51 -9.46
C PHE A 100 -1.85 -7.03 -10.12
N SER A 101 -2.41 -5.89 -9.68
CA SER A 101 -3.62 -5.33 -10.30
C SER A 101 -3.36 -4.85 -11.73
N ALA A 102 -2.20 -4.26 -12.02
CA ALA A 102 -1.80 -3.86 -13.37
C ALA A 102 -1.69 -5.06 -14.34
N LEU A 103 -1.03 -6.14 -13.91
CA LEU A 103 -0.91 -7.38 -14.70
C LEU A 103 -2.28 -8.00 -14.99
N ALA A 104 -3.18 -7.96 -14.02
CA ALA A 104 -4.55 -8.42 -14.19
C ALA A 104 -5.36 -7.50 -15.12
N ALA A 105 -5.13 -6.18 -15.06
CA ALA A 105 -5.80 -5.18 -15.89
C ALA A 105 -5.36 -5.22 -17.37
N GLY A 106 -4.30 -5.94 -17.71
CA GLY A 106 -3.84 -6.10 -19.10
C GLY A 106 -2.41 -5.64 -19.35
N ASP A 107 -1.71 -5.12 -18.34
CA ASP A 107 -0.33 -4.68 -18.48
C ASP A 107 0.60 -5.86 -18.79
N ALA A 108 1.60 -5.62 -19.64
CA ALA A 108 2.50 -6.65 -20.11
C ALA A 108 3.55 -6.99 -19.03
N PRO A 109 3.87 -8.28 -18.81
CA PRO A 109 5.02 -8.65 -17.99
C PRO A 109 6.31 -8.24 -18.70
N PHE A 110 7.33 -7.83 -17.94
CA PHE A 110 8.61 -7.44 -18.50
C PHE A 110 9.30 -8.67 -19.08
N ARG A 111 9.84 -8.52 -20.28
CA ARG A 111 10.68 -9.55 -20.90
C ARG A 111 12.12 -9.41 -20.44
N LYS A 112 12.85 -10.51 -20.49
CA LYS A 112 14.28 -10.54 -20.16
C LYS A 112 15.04 -9.56 -21.06
N GLY A 113 15.64 -8.53 -20.45
CA GLY A 113 16.42 -7.50 -21.14
C GLY A 113 15.66 -6.20 -21.44
N GLU A 114 14.39 -6.11 -21.06
CA GLU A 114 13.59 -4.90 -21.20
C GLU A 114 13.91 -3.93 -20.06
N THR A 115 14.62 -2.85 -20.36
CA THR A 115 14.87 -1.77 -19.40
C THR A 115 13.65 -0.85 -19.36
N ARG A 116 13.25 -0.43 -18.15
CA ARG A 116 12.15 0.53 -17.96
C ARG A 116 12.44 1.80 -18.75
N ALA A 117 11.67 2.05 -19.81
CA ALA A 117 11.75 3.27 -20.61
C ALA A 117 11.30 4.52 -19.81
N GLU A 118 10.59 4.32 -18.70
CA GLU A 118 10.05 5.39 -17.85
C GLU A 118 10.81 5.53 -16.53
N ASP A 119 12.12 5.75 -16.57
CA ASP A 119 12.90 6.39 -15.51
C ASP A 119 14.30 6.74 -16.06
N SER A 120 14.36 7.37 -17.23
CA SER A 120 15.53 8.16 -17.58
C SER A 120 15.32 9.58 -17.02
N PRO A 121 15.93 9.95 -15.88
CA PRO A 121 15.95 11.35 -15.43
C PRO A 121 16.70 12.29 -16.41
N ALA A 122 17.24 11.74 -17.51
CA ALA A 122 17.99 12.47 -18.52
C ALA A 122 17.15 13.30 -19.49
N LYS A 123 15.82 13.06 -19.62
CA LYS A 123 14.98 13.77 -20.61
C LYS A 123 14.15 14.93 -20.04
N LEU A 124 14.29 15.24 -18.75
CA LEU A 124 13.72 16.44 -18.10
C LEU A 124 14.73 17.58 -17.91
N ARG A 125 15.94 17.48 -18.47
CA ARG A 125 17.01 18.48 -18.30
C ARG A 125 17.53 19.11 -19.59
N SER A 126 16.73 19.12 -20.64
CA SER A 126 17.08 19.81 -21.88
C SER A 126 15.83 20.46 -22.47
N GLY A 127 15.46 21.59 -21.89
CA GLY A 127 14.45 22.47 -22.47
C GLY A 127 13.44 23.03 -21.50
N GLU A 128 13.86 23.61 -20.38
CA GLU A 128 13.02 24.61 -19.70
C GLU A 128 13.90 25.55 -18.87
N THR A 129 13.71 26.84 -19.12
CA THR A 129 14.23 27.95 -18.29
C THR A 129 13.97 27.67 -16.80
N PRO A 130 14.89 28.06 -15.91
CA PRO A 130 14.72 27.81 -14.48
C PRO A 130 13.38 28.39 -14.02
N PRO A 131 12.50 27.60 -13.34
CA PRO A 131 11.28 28.16 -12.82
C PRO A 131 11.66 29.21 -11.79
N GLU A 132 11.32 30.46 -12.10
CA GLU A 132 11.29 31.56 -11.14
C GLU A 132 10.51 31.05 -9.93
N ARG A 133 11.17 30.98 -8.78
CA ARG A 133 10.56 30.51 -7.54
C ARG A 133 9.27 31.31 -7.33
N ALA A 134 8.13 30.65 -7.40
CA ALA A 134 6.85 31.20 -7.00
C ALA A 134 6.83 31.40 -5.47
N LEU A 135 7.59 32.39 -5.00
CA LEU A 135 7.55 32.93 -3.64
C LEU A 135 6.67 34.19 -3.55
N ALA A 136 6.04 34.59 -4.65
CA ALA A 136 5.21 35.79 -4.73
C ALA A 136 3.70 35.49 -4.70
N SER A 137 3.27 34.37 -4.11
CA SER A 137 1.87 34.24 -3.70
C SER A 137 1.65 35.02 -2.40
N ARG A 138 0.66 35.92 -2.40
CA ARG A 138 0.27 36.82 -1.30
C ARG A 138 0.03 36.21 0.10
N PRO A 139 -0.24 34.91 0.34
CA PRO A 139 -0.41 34.43 1.72
C PRO A 139 0.92 34.07 2.42
N PHE A 140 2.08 34.17 1.75
CA PHE A 140 3.40 33.82 2.34
C PHE A 140 4.38 35.00 2.45
N SER A 141 3.89 36.24 2.50
CA SER A 141 4.72 37.43 2.74
C SER A 141 4.76 37.84 4.22
N ALA A 142 4.66 36.88 5.15
CA ALA A 142 4.92 37.13 6.55
C ALA A 142 6.44 37.25 6.77
N VAL A 143 6.92 38.48 6.94
CA VAL A 143 8.29 38.74 7.40
C VAL A 143 8.24 38.77 8.92
N TRP A 144 9.05 37.92 9.54
CA TRP A 144 9.26 37.90 10.99
C TRP A 144 9.77 39.28 11.47
N ASP A 145 9.05 39.92 12.39
CA ASP A 145 9.34 41.26 12.92
C ASP A 145 10.39 41.24 14.05
N GLY A 146 10.98 40.07 14.33
CA GLY A 146 11.94 39.88 15.40
C GLY A 146 11.31 39.72 16.79
N LYS A 147 9.98 39.66 16.91
CA LYS A 147 9.29 39.60 18.20
C LYS A 147 8.47 38.32 18.32
N ASP A 148 8.79 37.51 19.33
CA ASP A 148 7.98 36.36 19.71
C ASP A 148 6.65 36.84 20.32
N HIS A 149 5.57 36.79 19.54
CA HIS A 149 4.21 37.13 20.00
C HIS A 149 3.51 35.96 20.70
N ASP A 150 4.10 34.76 20.67
CA ASP A 150 3.63 33.57 21.40
C ASP A 150 4.35 33.36 22.75
N ALA A 151 5.17 34.31 23.20
CA ALA A 151 5.79 34.24 24.51
C ALA A 151 4.72 34.36 25.62
N PRO A 152 4.64 33.43 26.59
CA PRO A 152 3.75 33.58 27.72
C PRO A 152 4.12 34.85 28.50
N PRO A 153 3.15 35.63 29.00
CA PRO A 153 3.43 36.92 29.63
C PRO A 153 4.37 36.73 30.81
N ALA A 154 5.58 37.27 30.68
CA ALA A 154 6.53 37.35 31.77
C ALA A 154 5.89 38.20 32.88
N LYS A 155 5.70 37.59 34.05
CA LYS A 155 5.29 38.29 35.27
C LYS A 155 6.31 39.36 35.60
N GLU A 156 5.94 40.61 35.35
CA GLU A 156 6.68 41.77 35.82
C GLU A 156 6.70 41.80 37.36
N GLY A 157 7.90 42.00 37.91
CA GLY A 157 8.13 42.74 39.15
C GLY A 157 7.60 42.13 40.45
N ARG A 158 8.35 41.19 41.05
CA ARG A 158 8.47 41.16 42.52
C ARG A 158 9.82 41.73 42.91
N GLU A 159 9.73 42.95 43.44
CA GLU A 159 10.79 43.72 44.07
C GLU A 159 11.70 42.90 45.00
N LYS A 160 12.96 43.34 45.00
CA LYS A 160 14.06 42.94 45.86
C LYS A 160 13.63 42.59 47.30
N LYS A 161 14.07 41.43 47.78
CA LYS A 161 14.43 41.26 49.20
C LYS A 161 15.58 40.28 49.37
N ASP A 162 16.68 40.86 49.84
CA ASP A 162 17.75 40.32 50.67
C ASP A 162 18.40 38.97 50.35
N LYS A 163 19.67 39.11 49.93
CA LYS A 163 20.76 38.17 50.23
C LYS A 163 20.91 38.08 51.75
N GLU A 164 20.52 36.96 52.37
CA GLU A 164 21.28 36.39 53.48
C GLU A 164 20.82 34.96 53.80
N LYS A 165 21.80 34.09 54.15
CA LYS A 165 21.67 32.73 54.71
C LYS A 165 21.16 31.65 53.72
N ASP A 166 21.71 30.44 53.66
CA ASP A 166 22.70 29.76 54.47
C ASP A 166 23.22 28.58 53.60
N ARG A 167 24.49 28.62 53.19
CA ARG A 167 25.17 27.43 52.63
C ARG A 167 25.75 26.65 53.81
N LYS A 168 24.93 25.89 54.52
CA LYS A 168 25.43 24.88 55.47
C LYS A 168 25.71 23.58 54.74
N GLY A 169 26.86 23.57 54.07
CA GLY A 169 27.50 22.37 53.57
C GLY A 169 27.95 21.47 54.71
N LYS A 170 27.39 20.27 54.73
CA LYS A 170 27.82 19.06 55.45
C LYS A 170 29.36 18.89 55.34
N LYS A 171 30.08 19.03 56.46
CA LYS A 171 31.42 18.44 56.64
C LYS A 171 31.31 17.33 57.69
N LYS A 172 31.39 16.08 57.22
CA LYS A 172 31.76 14.90 58.03
C LYS A 172 33.21 14.54 57.64
N LYS A 173 34.12 14.67 58.60
CA LYS A 173 35.37 13.92 58.79
C LYS A 173 35.46 13.79 60.32
N GLY A 174 35.61 12.61 60.91
CA GLY A 174 36.63 11.62 60.56
C GLY A 174 37.91 12.12 61.21
#